data_AF-A0A961RTN3-F1
#
_entry.id   AF-A0A961RTN3-F1
#
_cell.length_a   1.000
_cell.length_b   1.000
_cell.length_c   1.000
_cell.angle_alpha   90.00
_cell.angle_beta   90.00
_cell.angle_gamma   90.00
#
_symmetry.space_group_name_H-M   'P 1'
#
loop_
_entity.id
_entity.type
_entity.pdbx_description
1 polymer ?
#
loop_
_entity_poly.entity_id
_entity_poly.type
_entity_poly.pdbx_seq_one_letter_code
_entity_poly.pdbx_strand_id
1 'polypeptide(L)'
;MDFRLGEDQRMLAETLARFLKENYAIDKRHENARMDGGFSRDMWKAFADLGVIGALFPEQAGGFGGSGDDLMVVFEALGRALVVEPFLPTLLAGSAIAEAGSQAQKAMLESVIAGETLIALAHGEQAARYDLDHVETNATESGGQWKITGAKSVVLGGGNADRLVISARTSGGATDDEGISLFIVDPAAGGVIVRDYGTVDGYPSAEISFE
;
A
#
# COMPACT_ATOMS: atom_id res chain seq x y z
N MET A 1 23.35 7.94 -24.91
CA MET A 1 22.10 7.88 -24.13
C MET A 1 21.34 6.69 -24.65
N ASP A 2 21.09 5.70 -23.78
CA ASP A 2 20.33 4.48 -24.12
C ASP A 2 18.97 4.59 -23.44
N PHE A 3 17.90 4.38 -24.21
CA PHE A 3 16.50 4.51 -23.75
C PHE A 3 15.79 3.16 -23.71
N ARG A 4 16.53 2.07 -23.87
CA ARG A 4 15.99 0.71 -23.82
C ARG A 4 15.91 0.25 -22.37
N LEU A 5 14.88 -0.53 -22.06
CA LEU A 5 14.78 -1.24 -20.79
C LEU A 5 15.97 -2.20 -20.62
N GLY A 6 16.38 -2.40 -19.37
CA GLY A 6 17.28 -3.48 -19.01
C GLY A 6 16.68 -4.85 -19.34
N GLU A 7 17.51 -5.88 -19.36
CA GLU A 7 17.08 -7.25 -19.70
C GLU A 7 16.02 -7.76 -18.70
N ASP A 8 16.27 -7.58 -17.40
CA ASP A 8 15.36 -8.02 -16.33
C ASP A 8 14.01 -7.30 -16.39
N GLN A 9 14.04 -5.98 -16.59
CA GLN A 9 12.84 -5.16 -16.77
C GLN A 9 12.02 -5.62 -17.97
N ARG A 10 12.67 -5.88 -19.11
CA ARG A 10 12.00 -6.39 -20.31
C ARG A 10 11.37 -7.76 -20.06
N MET A 11 12.09 -8.67 -19.39
CA MET A 11 11.58 -10.00 -19.06
C MET A 11 10.37 -9.93 -18.12
N LEU A 12 10.42 -9.08 -17.10
CA LEU A 12 9.28 -8.84 -16.20
C LEU A 12 8.08 -8.29 -16.97
N ALA A 13 8.29 -7.26 -17.80
CA ALA A 13 7.24 -6.67 -18.63
C ALA A 13 6.55 -7.70 -19.52
N GLU A 14 7.33 -8.49 -20.27
CA GLU A 14 6.82 -9.50 -21.20
C GLU A 14 6.07 -10.62 -20.48
N THR A 15 6.58 -11.04 -19.32
CA THR A 15 5.96 -12.09 -18.49
C THR A 15 4.64 -11.62 -17.90
N LEU A 16 4.64 -10.44 -17.26
CA LEU A 16 3.45 -9.86 -16.65
C LEU A 16 2.38 -9.54 -17.71
N ALA A 17 2.77 -8.97 -18.85
CA ALA A 17 1.83 -8.69 -19.94
C ALA A 17 1.16 -9.96 -20.49
N ARG A 18 1.91 -11.05 -20.63
CA ARG A 18 1.36 -12.34 -21.06
C ARG A 18 0.41 -12.91 -20.01
N PHE A 19 0.82 -12.92 -18.74
CA PHE A 19 0.01 -13.40 -17.64
C PHE A 19 -1.34 -12.66 -17.55
N LEU A 20 -1.31 -11.32 -17.59
CA LEU A 20 -2.51 -10.50 -17.54
C LEU A 20 -3.44 -10.74 -18.75
N LYS A 21 -2.86 -10.90 -19.95
CA LYS A 21 -3.65 -11.21 -21.15
C LYS A 21 -4.40 -12.54 -21.04
N GLU A 22 -3.80 -13.53 -20.39
CA GLU A 22 -4.36 -14.87 -20.26
C GLU A 22 -5.34 -14.99 -19.08
N ASN A 23 -5.09 -14.26 -17.98
CA ASN A 23 -5.76 -14.49 -16.70
C ASN A 23 -6.57 -13.29 -16.18
N TYR A 24 -6.50 -12.12 -16.82
CA TYR A 24 -7.07 -10.88 -16.31
C TYR A 24 -7.85 -10.11 -17.41
N ALA A 25 -8.70 -10.83 -18.14
CA ALA A 25 -9.65 -10.19 -19.05
C ALA A 25 -10.64 -9.27 -18.29
N ILE A 26 -11.31 -8.37 -19.01
CA ILE A 26 -12.20 -7.37 -18.40
C ILE A 26 -13.32 -7.97 -17.53
N ASP A 27 -13.86 -9.13 -17.91
CA ASP A 27 -14.88 -9.83 -17.12
C ASP A 27 -14.29 -10.35 -15.80
N LYS A 28 -13.05 -10.88 -15.83
CA LYS A 28 -12.36 -11.33 -14.63
C LYS A 28 -12.01 -10.17 -13.72
N ARG A 29 -11.60 -9.03 -14.28
CA ARG A 29 -11.40 -7.79 -13.53
C ARG A 29 -12.67 -7.38 -12.78
N HIS A 30 -13.83 -7.38 -13.45
CA HIS A 30 -15.11 -7.05 -12.82
C HIS A 30 -15.54 -8.07 -11.77
N GLU A 31 -15.24 -9.35 -11.97
CA GLU A 31 -15.45 -10.40 -10.96
C GLU A 31 -14.61 -10.12 -9.72
N ASN A 32 -13.30 -9.90 -9.88
CA ASN A 32 -12.38 -9.60 -8.78
C ASN A 32 -12.81 -8.36 -8.00
N ALA A 33 -13.19 -7.27 -8.69
CA ALA A 33 -13.63 -6.02 -8.05
C ALA A 33 -14.92 -6.15 -7.22
N ARG A 34 -15.71 -7.22 -7.43
CA ARG A 34 -16.95 -7.50 -6.70
C ARG A 34 -16.78 -8.56 -5.61
N MET A 35 -15.59 -9.15 -5.50
CA MET A 35 -15.29 -10.07 -4.41
C MET A 35 -15.30 -9.34 -3.07
N ASP A 36 -15.44 -10.11 -1.99
CA ASP A 36 -15.22 -9.59 -0.65
C ASP A 36 -13.81 -9.00 -0.55
N GLY A 37 -13.70 -7.80 0.02
CA GLY A 37 -12.45 -7.03 0.02
C GLY A 37 -12.09 -6.33 -1.30
N GLY A 38 -12.86 -6.50 -2.39
CA GLY A 38 -12.68 -5.76 -3.64
C GLY A 38 -11.54 -6.23 -4.56
N PHE A 39 -10.93 -7.39 -4.30
CA PHE A 39 -9.94 -8.02 -5.18
C PHE A 39 -9.85 -9.54 -4.93
N SER A 40 -9.11 -10.26 -5.77
CA SER A 40 -8.88 -11.70 -5.60
C SER A 40 -7.58 -12.00 -4.83
N ARG A 41 -7.68 -12.64 -3.67
CA ARG A 41 -6.51 -13.15 -2.90
C ARG A 41 -5.69 -14.17 -3.70
N ASP A 42 -6.35 -15.02 -4.50
CA ASP A 42 -5.67 -15.99 -5.35
C ASP A 42 -4.85 -15.29 -6.45
N MET A 43 -5.40 -14.24 -7.05
CA MET A 43 -4.69 -13.45 -8.05
C MET A 43 -3.53 -12.67 -7.42
N TRP A 44 -3.73 -12.11 -6.22
CA TRP A 44 -2.66 -11.47 -5.46
C TRP A 44 -1.49 -12.44 -5.18
N LYS A 45 -1.80 -13.67 -4.77
CA LYS A 45 -0.79 -14.71 -4.58
C LYS A 45 -0.08 -15.07 -5.89
N ALA A 46 -0.81 -15.19 -6.99
CA ALA A 46 -0.21 -15.45 -8.30
C ALA A 46 0.77 -14.33 -8.72
N PHE A 47 0.44 -13.06 -8.45
CA PHE A 47 1.36 -11.95 -8.68
C PHE A 47 2.60 -12.01 -7.79
N ALA A 48 2.46 -12.42 -6.53
CA ALA A 48 3.59 -12.64 -5.62
C ALA A 48 4.52 -13.75 -6.15
N ASP A 49 3.95 -14.89 -6.56
CA ASP A 49 4.69 -16.03 -7.10
C ASP A 49 5.41 -15.69 -8.43
N LEU A 50 4.86 -14.76 -9.22
CA LEU A 50 5.49 -14.18 -10.41
C LEU A 50 6.58 -13.15 -10.11
N GLY A 51 6.77 -12.78 -8.84
CA GLY A 51 7.74 -11.78 -8.40
C GLY A 51 7.28 -10.32 -8.56
N VAL A 52 6.03 -10.06 -8.93
CA VAL A 52 5.56 -8.69 -9.22
C VAL A 52 5.62 -7.80 -7.99
N ILE A 53 5.30 -8.34 -6.80
CA ILE A 53 5.42 -7.60 -5.54
C ILE A 53 6.89 -7.37 -5.18
N GLY A 54 7.75 -8.36 -5.39
CA GLY A 54 9.20 -8.24 -5.16
C GLY A 54 9.86 -7.16 -6.03
N ALA A 55 9.35 -6.95 -7.25
CA ALA A 55 9.82 -5.90 -8.14
C ALA A 55 9.49 -4.48 -7.65
N LEU A 56 8.59 -4.31 -6.67
CA LEU A 56 8.26 -3.01 -6.09
C LEU A 56 9.32 -2.49 -5.11
N PHE A 57 10.18 -3.38 -4.61
CA PHE A 57 11.09 -3.08 -3.52
C PHE A 57 12.54 -3.35 -3.91
N PRO A 58 13.50 -2.59 -3.35
CA PRO A 58 14.92 -2.82 -3.60
C PRO A 58 15.43 -4.06 -2.84
N GLU A 59 16.62 -4.53 -3.23
CA GLU A 59 17.27 -5.71 -2.62
C GLU A 59 17.45 -5.57 -1.10
N GLN A 60 17.79 -4.37 -0.60
CA GLN A 60 17.91 -4.15 0.85
C GLN A 60 16.59 -4.33 1.62
N ALA A 61 15.45 -4.34 0.94
CA ALA A 61 14.13 -4.61 1.48
C ALA A 61 13.64 -6.04 1.17
N GLY A 62 14.49 -6.88 0.57
CA GLY A 62 14.15 -8.25 0.17
C GLY A 62 13.51 -8.39 -1.22
N GLY A 63 13.38 -7.27 -1.95
CA GLY A 63 12.90 -7.28 -3.33
C GLY A 63 14.04 -7.40 -4.35
N PHE A 64 13.77 -7.05 -5.60
CA PHE A 64 14.76 -7.07 -6.68
C PHE A 64 14.56 -5.93 -7.69
N GLY A 65 13.77 -4.92 -7.36
CA GLY A 65 13.50 -3.76 -8.20
C GLY A 65 13.40 -2.48 -7.38
N GLY A 66 12.26 -1.81 -7.43
CA GLY A 66 11.98 -0.60 -6.66
C GLY A 66 12.65 0.68 -7.19
N SER A 67 13.41 0.60 -8.29
CA SER A 67 13.81 1.81 -9.03
C SER A 67 12.65 2.34 -9.87
N GLY A 68 12.72 3.61 -10.26
CA GLY A 68 11.65 4.26 -11.03
C GLY A 68 11.30 3.52 -12.32
N ASP A 69 12.29 2.96 -13.01
CA ASP A 69 12.09 2.22 -14.25
C ASP A 69 11.44 0.84 -14.00
N ASP A 70 11.77 0.18 -12.89
CA ASP A 70 11.14 -1.10 -12.50
C ASP A 70 9.66 -0.88 -12.16
N LEU A 71 9.38 0.15 -11.35
CA LEU A 71 8.01 0.53 -10.99
C LEU A 71 7.21 0.94 -12.22
N MET A 72 7.79 1.69 -13.15
CA MET A 72 7.15 2.08 -14.40
C MET A 72 6.68 0.86 -15.19
N VAL A 73 7.56 -0.13 -15.38
CA VAL A 73 7.24 -1.34 -16.13
C VAL A 73 6.09 -2.12 -15.49
N VAL A 74 6.11 -2.27 -14.17
CA VAL A 74 5.05 -2.97 -13.42
C VAL A 74 3.73 -2.21 -13.56
N PHE A 75 3.70 -0.93 -13.20
CA PHE A 75 2.46 -0.16 -13.19
C PHE A 75 1.88 0.11 -14.58
N GLU A 76 2.70 0.18 -15.64
CA GLU A 76 2.20 0.26 -17.02
C GLU A 76 1.41 -1.01 -17.38
N ALA A 77 1.95 -2.19 -17.05
CA ALA A 77 1.30 -3.46 -17.32
C ALA A 77 0.01 -3.63 -16.50
N LEU A 78 0.06 -3.33 -15.19
CA LEU A 78 -1.11 -3.38 -14.30
C LEU A 78 -2.22 -2.41 -14.77
N GLY A 79 -1.85 -1.18 -15.14
CA GLY A 79 -2.78 -0.17 -15.64
C GLY A 79 -3.45 -0.59 -16.96
N ARG A 80 -2.73 -1.25 -17.86
CA ARG A 80 -3.28 -1.77 -19.12
C ARG A 80 -4.40 -2.79 -18.91
N ALA A 81 -4.32 -3.59 -17.85
CA ALA A 81 -5.32 -4.60 -17.50
C ALA A 81 -6.34 -4.12 -16.45
N LEU A 82 -6.22 -2.87 -15.96
CA LEU A 82 -7.06 -2.29 -14.91
C LEU A 82 -7.13 -3.15 -13.65
N VAL A 83 -5.96 -3.68 -13.24
CA VAL A 83 -5.79 -4.53 -12.06
C VAL A 83 -6.29 -3.82 -10.81
N VAL A 84 -7.09 -4.51 -9.99
CA VAL A 84 -7.69 -3.96 -8.75
C VAL A 84 -6.98 -4.39 -7.48
N GLU A 85 -6.04 -5.32 -7.59
CA GLU A 85 -5.21 -5.79 -6.49
C GLU A 85 -4.35 -4.64 -5.90
N PRO A 86 -4.05 -4.67 -4.58
CA PRO A 86 -3.61 -3.50 -3.80
C PRO A 86 -2.12 -3.11 -3.98
N PHE A 87 -1.64 -2.99 -5.22
CA PHE A 87 -0.23 -2.68 -5.52
C PHE A 87 0.21 -1.30 -5.02
N LEU A 88 -0.55 -0.24 -5.32
CA LEU A 88 -0.20 1.12 -4.90
C LEU A 88 -0.15 1.28 -3.37
N PRO A 89 -1.19 0.90 -2.58
CA PRO A 89 -1.10 1.01 -1.14
C PRO A 89 0.01 0.13 -0.53
N THR A 90 0.28 -1.04 -1.11
CA THR A 90 1.39 -1.91 -0.70
C THR A 90 2.74 -1.24 -0.92
N LEU A 91 2.96 -0.64 -2.11
CA LEU A 91 4.18 0.10 -2.42
C LEU A 91 4.37 1.26 -1.44
N LEU A 92 3.35 2.10 -1.25
CA LEU A 92 3.46 3.30 -0.41
C LEU A 92 3.80 2.97 1.05
N ALA A 93 3.07 2.02 1.65
CA ALA A 93 3.33 1.59 3.02
C ALA A 93 4.66 0.85 3.15
N GLY A 94 4.98 -0.03 2.18
CA GLY A 94 6.20 -0.81 2.18
C GLY A 94 7.44 0.06 2.03
N SER A 95 7.40 1.08 1.17
CA SER A 95 8.48 2.07 1.02
C SER A 95 8.72 2.83 2.32
N ALA A 96 7.67 3.28 3.01
CA ALA A 96 7.81 3.95 4.30
C ALA A 96 8.48 3.05 5.35
N ILE A 97 8.11 1.76 5.40
CA ILE A 97 8.74 0.77 6.28
C ILE A 97 10.20 0.52 5.89
N ALA A 98 10.48 0.34 4.60
CA ALA A 98 11.81 0.07 4.06
C ALA A 98 12.79 1.22 4.34
N GLU A 99 12.31 2.46 4.30
CA GLU A 99 13.11 3.65 4.54
C GLU A 99 13.29 3.90 6.04
N ALA A 100 12.18 4.08 6.77
CA ALA A 100 12.19 4.61 8.14
C ALA A 100 12.00 3.56 9.24
N GLY A 101 11.67 2.31 8.90
CA GLY A 101 11.40 1.28 9.89
C GLY A 101 12.60 0.89 10.75
N SER A 102 12.34 0.43 11.97
CA SER A 102 13.31 -0.37 12.74
C SER A 102 13.60 -1.70 12.05
N GLN A 103 14.67 -2.39 12.45
CA GLN A 103 15.02 -3.70 11.90
C GLN A 103 13.86 -4.72 12.02
N ALA A 104 13.14 -4.70 13.15
CA ALA A 104 11.98 -5.57 13.36
C ALA A 104 10.82 -5.22 12.42
N GLN A 105 10.60 -3.94 12.14
CA GLN A 105 9.55 -3.52 11.21
C GLN A 105 9.92 -3.83 9.76
N LYS A 106 11.18 -3.64 9.37
CA LYS A 106 11.69 -4.01 8.03
C LYS A 106 11.58 -5.50 7.77
N ALA A 107 11.78 -6.35 8.78
CA ALA A 107 11.60 -7.80 8.65
C ALA A 107 10.18 -8.22 8.23
N MET A 108 9.15 -7.39 8.47
CA MET A 108 7.79 -7.70 8.02
C MET A 108 7.65 -7.67 6.50
N LEU A 109 8.52 -6.95 5.79
CA LEU A 109 8.47 -6.82 4.33
C LEU A 109 8.66 -8.16 3.62
N GLU A 110 9.31 -9.15 4.24
CA GLU A 110 9.42 -10.50 3.70
C GLU A 110 8.03 -11.11 3.43
N SER A 111 7.13 -11.05 4.43
CA SER A 111 5.75 -11.55 4.29
C SER A 111 4.89 -10.70 3.34
N VAL A 112 5.19 -9.41 3.21
CA VAL A 112 4.52 -8.51 2.26
C VAL A 112 4.91 -8.88 0.84
N ILE A 113 6.20 -9.10 0.58
CA ILE A 113 6.75 -9.52 -0.72
C ILE A 113 6.23 -10.89 -1.13
N ALA A 114 6.07 -11.80 -0.16
CA ALA A 114 5.44 -13.11 -0.36
C ALA A 114 3.92 -13.03 -0.64
N GLY A 115 3.30 -11.85 -0.55
CA GLY A 115 1.87 -11.64 -0.74
C GLY A 115 0.99 -12.14 0.40
N GLU A 116 1.58 -12.45 1.56
CA GLU A 116 0.88 -13.01 2.73
C GLU A 116 0.30 -11.92 3.63
N THR A 117 1.04 -10.81 3.79
CA THR A 117 0.64 -9.66 4.59
C THR A 117 0.26 -8.49 3.69
N LEU A 118 -0.96 -7.97 3.84
CA LEU A 118 -1.39 -6.73 3.20
C LEU A 118 -1.10 -5.53 4.08
N ILE A 119 -0.60 -4.48 3.44
CA ILE A 119 -0.30 -3.21 4.11
C ILE A 119 -0.88 -2.05 3.33
N ALA A 120 -1.27 -1.00 4.04
CA ALA A 120 -1.79 0.23 3.44
C ALA A 120 -1.29 1.47 4.18
N LEU A 121 -1.09 2.55 3.43
CA LEU A 121 -0.74 3.86 3.97
C LEU A 121 -2.01 4.66 4.25
N ALA A 122 -2.23 5.01 5.50
CA ALA A 122 -3.33 5.84 5.98
C ALA A 122 -2.80 7.25 6.31
N HIS A 123 -2.71 8.09 5.27
CA HIS A 123 -2.20 9.45 5.39
C HIS A 123 -3.29 10.52 5.27
N GLY A 124 -4.08 10.46 4.19
CA GLY A 124 -5.07 11.47 3.86
C GLY A 124 -6.14 11.66 4.93
N GLU A 125 -6.53 12.91 5.14
CA GLU A 125 -7.59 13.33 6.05
C GLU A 125 -8.60 14.20 5.31
N GLN A 126 -9.86 14.19 5.74
CA GLN A 126 -10.94 14.93 5.06
C GLN A 126 -10.64 16.44 4.96
N ALA A 127 -9.99 17.01 5.97
CA ALA A 127 -9.63 18.43 6.01
C ALA A 127 -8.41 18.77 5.12
N ALA A 128 -7.54 17.80 4.85
CA ALA A 128 -6.25 18.01 4.20
C ALA A 128 -6.36 18.43 2.72
N ARG A 129 -7.40 17.94 2.03
CA ARG A 129 -7.56 18.09 0.56
C ARG A 129 -6.34 17.57 -0.21
N TYR A 130 -5.39 18.45 -0.53
CA TYR A 130 -4.15 18.14 -1.26
C TYR A 130 -2.89 18.56 -0.48
N ASP A 131 -3.06 19.07 0.73
CA ASP A 131 -1.97 19.46 1.62
C ASP A 131 -1.53 18.23 2.42
N LEU A 132 -0.34 17.70 2.10
CA LEU A 132 0.21 16.52 2.79
C LEU A 132 0.65 16.85 4.23
N ASP A 133 0.91 18.12 4.52
CA ASP A 133 1.33 18.54 5.86
C ASP A 133 0.11 18.67 6.79
N HIS A 134 -1.11 18.75 6.24
CA HIS A 134 -2.35 18.81 7.02
C HIS A 134 -2.70 17.45 7.66
N VAL A 135 -2.26 17.25 8.90
CA VAL A 135 -2.51 16.06 9.72
C VAL A 135 -3.03 16.48 11.10
N GLU A 136 -4.32 16.27 11.34
CA GLU A 136 -5.02 16.49 12.62
C GLU A 136 -5.02 15.24 13.51
N THR A 137 -4.89 14.04 12.92
CA THR A 137 -4.71 12.80 13.70
C THR A 137 -3.53 12.98 14.65
N ASN A 138 -3.75 12.79 15.94
CA ASN A 138 -2.76 13.06 16.98
C ASN A 138 -2.24 11.75 17.59
N ALA A 139 -0.97 11.71 17.95
CA ALA A 139 -0.35 10.64 18.70
C ALA A 139 0.31 11.20 19.97
N THR A 140 -0.18 10.78 21.14
CA THR A 140 0.40 11.14 22.44
C THR A 140 1.10 9.95 23.07
N GLU A 141 2.35 10.14 23.49
CA GLU A 141 3.09 9.12 24.24
C GLU A 141 2.75 9.17 25.73
N SER A 142 2.49 8.01 26.31
CA SER A 142 2.36 7.83 27.76
C SER A 142 2.93 6.48 28.17
N GLY A 143 4.02 6.48 28.93
CA GLY A 143 4.59 5.25 29.50
C GLY A 143 5.13 4.26 28.47
N GLY A 144 5.71 4.76 27.37
CA GLY A 144 6.24 3.93 26.28
C GLY A 144 5.16 3.33 25.37
N GLN A 145 3.91 3.79 25.50
CA GLN A 145 2.81 3.47 24.61
C GLN A 145 2.32 4.73 23.92
N TRP A 146 1.87 4.58 22.68
CA TRP A 146 1.27 5.65 21.90
C TRP A 146 -0.24 5.49 21.89
N LYS A 147 -0.95 6.56 22.27
CA LYS A 147 -2.39 6.68 22.01
C LYS A 147 -2.58 7.53 20.77
N ILE A 148 -3.30 7.01 19.77
CA ILE A 148 -3.63 7.72 18.54
C ILE A 148 -5.11 8.09 18.58
N THR A 149 -5.45 9.34 18.26
CA THR A 149 -6.84 9.79 18.11
C THR A 149 -7.01 10.62 16.85
N GLY A 150 -8.02 10.32 16.05
CA GLY A 150 -8.26 11.02 14.80
C GLY A 150 -8.97 10.16 13.76
N ALA A 151 -8.89 10.58 12.50
CA ALA A 151 -9.50 9.86 11.40
C ALA A 151 -8.69 10.01 10.11
N LYS A 152 -8.63 8.92 9.33
CA LYS A 152 -8.05 8.84 8.00
C LYS A 152 -9.14 8.53 6.99
N SER A 153 -9.01 9.15 5.82
CA SER A 153 -10.02 9.12 4.77
C SER A 153 -9.45 8.58 3.47
N VAL A 154 -10.29 7.87 2.72
CA VAL A 154 -9.94 7.29 1.41
C VAL A 154 -8.64 6.46 1.47
N VAL A 155 -8.52 5.62 2.51
CA VAL A 155 -7.37 4.74 2.70
C VAL A 155 -7.46 3.58 1.71
N LEU A 156 -6.78 3.69 0.57
CA LEU A 156 -6.73 2.65 -0.45
C LEU A 156 -6.24 1.33 0.14
N GLY A 157 -6.99 0.25 -0.07
CA GLY A 157 -6.71 -1.07 0.50
C GLY A 157 -6.86 -1.17 2.02
N GLY A 158 -7.21 -0.09 2.72
CA GLY A 158 -7.24 -0.02 4.19
C GLY A 158 -8.21 -1.01 4.83
N GLY A 159 -9.33 -1.31 4.16
CA GLY A 159 -10.30 -2.30 4.62
C GLY A 159 -9.78 -3.75 4.67
N ASN A 160 -8.70 -4.04 3.94
CA ASN A 160 -8.11 -5.38 3.84
C ASN A 160 -6.72 -5.47 4.46
N ALA A 161 -6.17 -4.36 4.92
CA ALA A 161 -4.81 -4.30 5.41
C ALA A 161 -4.69 -5.12 6.69
N ASP A 162 -3.66 -5.96 6.78
CA ASP A 162 -3.27 -6.63 8.02
C ASP A 162 -2.45 -5.68 8.92
N ARG A 163 -1.77 -4.69 8.31
CA ARG A 163 -1.11 -3.57 9.02
C ARG A 163 -1.33 -2.25 8.32
N LEU A 164 -1.60 -1.21 9.10
CA LEU A 164 -1.72 0.16 8.61
C LEU A 164 -0.46 0.94 8.98
N VAL A 165 0.12 1.65 8.00
CA VAL A 165 1.09 2.71 8.27
C VAL A 165 0.31 4.02 8.36
N ILE A 166 0.25 4.62 9.54
CA ILE A 166 -0.55 5.83 9.79
C ILE A 166 0.36 6.99 10.08
N SER A 167 0.06 8.13 9.45
CA SER A 167 0.64 9.42 9.85
C SER A 167 -0.16 10.02 11.01
N ALA A 168 0.53 10.46 12.05
CA ALA A 168 -0.08 11.17 13.15
C ALA A 168 0.88 12.23 13.69
N ARG A 169 0.31 13.31 14.23
CA ARG A 169 1.05 14.43 14.78
C ARG A 169 1.52 14.12 16.19
N THR A 170 2.82 14.24 16.42
CA THR A 170 3.45 14.11 17.75
C THR A 170 3.86 15.46 18.33
N SER A 171 3.95 16.50 17.50
CA SER A 171 4.19 17.89 17.90
C SER A 171 3.73 18.87 16.82
N GLY A 172 3.62 20.16 17.15
CA GLY A 172 3.24 21.20 16.18
C GLY A 172 1.74 21.30 15.89
N GLY A 173 1.41 22.19 14.96
CA GLY A 173 0.06 22.43 14.45
C GLY A 173 -0.32 21.52 13.30
N ALA A 174 -1.61 21.51 12.95
CA ALA A 174 -2.16 20.59 11.96
C ALA A 174 -1.50 20.72 10.59
N THR A 175 -1.03 21.91 10.19
CA THR A 175 -0.44 22.22 8.87
C THR A 175 1.07 22.43 8.92
N ASP A 176 1.73 22.10 10.05
CA ASP A 176 3.18 22.25 10.16
C ASP A 176 3.88 21.08 9.42
N ASP A 177 4.92 21.41 8.68
CA ASP A 177 5.75 20.48 7.88
C ASP A 177 6.60 19.55 8.77
N GLU A 178 6.96 20.00 9.97
CA GLU A 178 7.57 19.18 11.02
C GLU A 178 6.54 18.63 12.02
N GLY A 179 6.88 17.53 12.70
CA GLY A 179 6.06 16.97 13.79
C GLY A 179 5.08 15.86 13.37
N ILE A 180 5.11 15.43 12.10
CA ILE A 180 4.46 14.18 11.65
C ILE A 180 5.34 13.00 12.01
N SER A 181 4.75 11.95 12.57
CA SER A 181 5.39 10.65 12.76
C SER A 181 4.57 9.54 12.13
N LEU A 182 5.22 8.44 11.76
CA LEU A 182 4.59 7.25 11.21
C LEU A 182 4.49 6.14 12.26
N PHE A 183 3.34 5.48 12.28
CA PHE A 183 3.03 4.38 13.19
C PHE A 183 2.55 3.17 12.41
N ILE A 184 2.96 1.98 12.85
CA ILE A 184 2.38 0.73 12.34
C ILE A 184 1.33 0.28 13.34
N VAL A 185 0.08 0.17 12.88
CA VAL A 185 -1.07 -0.17 13.72
C VAL A 185 -1.73 -1.44 13.19
N ASP A 186 -2.14 -2.29 14.12
CA ASP A 186 -3.02 -3.42 13.85
C ASP A 186 -4.47 -2.92 13.74
N PRO A 187 -5.15 -3.08 12.59
CA PRO A 187 -6.54 -2.64 12.44
C PRO A 187 -7.53 -3.37 13.35
N ALA A 188 -7.13 -4.51 13.95
CA ALA A 188 -7.92 -5.21 14.97
C ALA A 188 -7.66 -4.71 16.41
N ALA A 189 -6.75 -3.74 16.60
CA ALA A 189 -6.49 -3.17 17.91
C ALA A 189 -7.74 -2.44 18.46
N GLY A 190 -7.93 -2.51 19.78
CA GLY A 190 -9.04 -1.81 20.44
C GLY A 190 -8.96 -0.30 20.21
N GLY A 191 -10.09 0.31 19.85
CA GLY A 191 -10.18 1.74 19.52
C GLY A 191 -9.96 2.05 18.03
N VAL A 192 -9.61 1.06 17.20
CA VAL A 192 -9.57 1.22 15.74
C VAL A 192 -10.92 0.81 15.14
N ILE A 193 -11.51 1.69 14.35
CA ILE A 193 -12.76 1.43 13.64
C ILE A 193 -12.47 1.58 12.15
N VAL A 194 -12.70 0.50 11.40
CA VAL A 194 -12.52 0.45 9.95
C VAL A 194 -13.89 0.36 9.30
N ARG A 195 -14.18 1.29 8.38
CA ARG A 195 -15.36 1.24 7.51
C ARG A 195 -14.89 1.18 6.07
N ASP A 196 -14.92 -0.02 5.50
CA ASP A 196 -14.54 -0.28 4.12
C ASP A 196 -15.66 0.07 3.13
N TYR A 197 -15.26 0.36 1.89
CA TYR A 197 -16.15 0.62 0.76
C TYR A 197 -15.39 0.53 -0.57
N GLY A 198 -16.12 0.30 -1.66
CA GLY A 198 -15.58 0.38 -3.02
C GLY A 198 -15.61 1.80 -3.59
N THR A 199 -14.59 2.18 -4.34
CA THR A 199 -14.54 3.43 -5.12
C THR A 199 -15.31 3.28 -6.45
N VAL A 200 -15.44 4.37 -7.21
CA VAL A 200 -16.18 4.37 -8.50
C VAL A 200 -15.62 3.40 -9.54
N ASP A 201 -14.30 3.20 -9.51
CA ASP A 201 -13.59 2.23 -10.32
C ASP A 201 -13.58 0.83 -9.69
N GLY A 202 -14.16 0.63 -8.51
CA GLY A 202 -14.24 -0.66 -7.83
C GLY A 202 -12.98 -1.06 -7.07
N TYR A 203 -12.07 -0.10 -6.83
CA TYR A 203 -10.91 -0.31 -5.97
C TYR A 203 -11.35 -0.27 -4.49
N PRO A 204 -10.80 -1.13 -3.60
CA PRO A 204 -11.16 -1.09 -2.19
C PRO A 204 -10.54 0.12 -1.47
N SER A 205 -11.31 0.76 -0.61
CA SER A 205 -10.89 1.88 0.23
C SER A 205 -11.55 1.79 1.61
N ALA A 206 -11.09 2.58 2.58
CA ALA A 206 -11.71 2.65 3.90
C ALA A 206 -11.63 4.06 4.52
N GLU A 207 -12.60 4.35 5.38
CA GLU A 207 -12.45 5.34 6.44
C GLU A 207 -11.95 4.63 7.69
N ILE A 208 -11.00 5.22 8.40
CA ILE A 208 -10.40 4.62 9.59
C ILE A 208 -10.38 5.66 10.70
N SER A 209 -10.97 5.36 11.86
CA SER A 209 -10.93 6.24 13.03
C SER A 209 -10.27 5.58 14.23
N PHE A 210 -9.68 6.41 15.11
CA PHE A 210 -8.94 6.01 16.29
C PHE A 210 -9.51 6.72 17.53
N GLU A 211 -9.88 5.97 18.58
CA GLU A 211 -10.54 6.45 19.81
C GLU A 211 -9.69 6.30 21.10
#